data_AF-A0A7S6RZX1-F1
#
_entry.id   AF-A0A7S6RZX1-F1
#
_cell.length_a   1.000
_cell.length_b   1.000
_cell.length_c   1.000
_cell.angle_alpha   90.00
_cell.angle_beta   90.00
_cell.angle_gamma   90.00
#
_symmetry.space_group_name_H-M   'P 1'
#
loop_
_entity.id
_entity.type
_entity.pdbx_description
1 polymer ?
#
loop_
_entity_poly.entity_id
_entity_poly.type
_entity_poly.pdbx_seq_one_letter_code
_entity_poly.pdbx_strand_id
1 'polypeptide(L)'
;MRKSSDPPAAGARAAPVPRTVADAFGPPLAPEETTGNLTVLQQRMDREMKCPAGKGQVYLRSLLTGKGTTKPRIALRCSLRKDVNLPREVFFEHIRDVCCSDPEQCEAFKAFKARGG
;
A
#
# COMPACT_ATOMS: atom_id res chain seq x y z
N MET A 1 -20.74 46.10 -17.00
CA MET A 1 -21.43 45.11 -16.13
C MET A 1 -21.27 43.71 -16.72
N ARG A 2 -20.32 42.89 -16.25
CA ARG A 2 -20.33 41.42 -16.38
C ARG A 2 -19.60 40.85 -15.16
N LYS A 3 -20.34 40.45 -14.13
CA LYS A 3 -19.83 39.62 -13.03
C LYS A 3 -19.80 38.19 -13.55
N SER A 4 -18.63 37.70 -13.92
CA SER A 4 -18.41 36.27 -14.12
C SER A 4 -18.29 35.63 -12.74
N SER A 5 -19.29 34.82 -12.38
CA SER A 5 -19.29 34.03 -11.16
C SER A 5 -19.07 32.59 -11.58
N ASP A 6 -17.81 32.15 -11.57
CA ASP A 6 -17.48 30.74 -11.70
C ASP A 6 -18.03 29.97 -10.49
N PRO A 7 -18.65 28.79 -10.70
CA PRO A 7 -19.12 27.96 -9.60
C PRO A 7 -17.95 27.25 -8.90
N PRO A 8 -18.03 27.03 -7.58
CA PRO A 8 -17.00 26.29 -6.84
C PRO A 8 -17.00 24.81 -7.23
N ALA A 9 -15.79 24.27 -7.39
CA ALA A 9 -15.52 22.89 -7.75
C ALA A 9 -16.22 21.89 -6.81
N ALA A 10 -16.88 20.90 -7.41
CA ALA A 10 -17.55 19.80 -6.74
C ALA A 10 -16.62 19.11 -5.72
N GLY A 11 -17.06 19.09 -4.46
CA GLY A 11 -16.35 18.45 -3.36
C GLY A 11 -16.00 16.99 -3.68
N ALA A 12 -14.74 16.64 -3.52
CA ALA A 12 -14.25 15.28 -3.62
C ALA A 12 -15.04 14.39 -2.65
N ARG A 13 -15.84 13.47 -3.21
CA ARG A 13 -16.51 12.43 -2.41
C ARG A 13 -15.44 11.64 -1.68
N ALA A 14 -15.44 11.70 -0.35
CA ALA A 14 -14.62 10.83 0.47
C ALA A 14 -14.88 9.37 0.06
N ALA A 15 -13.80 8.61 -0.15
CA ALA A 15 -13.91 7.19 -0.44
C ALA A 15 -14.75 6.51 0.65
N PRO A 16 -15.61 5.55 0.30
CA PRO A 16 -16.45 4.87 1.29
C PRO A 16 -15.58 4.24 2.37
N VAL A 17 -15.90 4.54 3.63
CA VAL A 17 -15.25 3.95 4.80
C VAL A 17 -15.46 2.44 4.72
N PRO A 18 -14.40 1.62 4.78
CA PRO A 18 -14.53 0.18 4.66
C PRO A 18 -15.45 -0.36 5.76
N ARG A 19 -16.46 -1.14 5.35
CA ARG A 19 -17.56 -1.58 6.23
C ARG A 19 -17.18 -2.80 7.05
N THR A 20 -16.18 -3.56 6.60
CA THR A 20 -15.68 -4.74 7.31
C THR A 20 -14.16 -4.73 7.41
N VAL A 21 -13.66 -5.47 8.41
CA VAL A 21 -12.23 -5.74 8.57
C VAL A 21 -11.69 -6.53 7.36
N ALA A 22 -12.50 -7.29 6.62
CA ALA A 22 -12.02 -7.92 5.38
C ALA A 22 -11.81 -6.89 4.27
N ASP A 23 -12.76 -5.96 4.09
CA ASP A 23 -12.70 -4.93 3.04
C ASP A 23 -11.54 -3.94 3.22
N ALA A 24 -11.13 -3.68 4.47
CA ALA A 24 -10.05 -2.75 4.75
C ALA A 24 -8.65 -3.38 4.67
N PHE A 25 -8.56 -4.71 4.60
CA PHE A 25 -7.32 -5.45 4.84
C PHE A 25 -6.73 -6.12 3.61
N GLY A 26 -7.42 -6.19 2.47
CA GLY A 26 -6.86 -6.86 1.28
C GLY A 26 -6.89 -8.39 1.43
N PRO A 27 -5.90 -9.13 0.88
CA PRO A 27 -5.85 -10.60 0.98
C PRO A 27 -5.89 -11.11 2.43
N PRO A 28 -6.25 -12.37 2.71
CA PRO A 28 -6.16 -12.92 4.06
C PRO A 28 -4.75 -12.82 4.65
N LEU A 29 -4.63 -12.55 5.96
CA LEU A 29 -3.35 -12.54 6.68
C LEU A 29 -2.55 -13.82 6.42
N ALA A 30 -1.29 -13.67 6.04
CA ALA A 30 -0.39 -14.79 5.94
C ALA A 30 -0.04 -15.36 7.34
N PRO A 31 0.30 -16.65 7.47
CA PRO A 31 0.72 -17.25 8.74
C PRO A 31 1.87 -16.48 9.39
N GLU A 32 2.82 -15.99 8.60
CA GLU A 32 3.99 -15.23 9.06
C GLU A 32 3.60 -13.91 9.72
N GLU A 33 2.53 -13.26 9.25
CA GLU A 33 1.96 -12.06 9.87
C GLU A 33 1.17 -12.38 11.16
N THR A 34 0.79 -13.65 11.37
CA THR A 34 -0.09 -14.05 12.47
C THR A 34 0.68 -14.59 13.68
N THR A 35 1.82 -15.24 13.46
CA THR A 35 2.57 -15.94 14.51
C THR A 35 3.82 -15.22 15.00
N GLY A 36 4.31 -14.21 14.26
CA GLY A 36 5.62 -13.59 14.50
C GLY A 36 5.58 -12.21 15.17
N ASN A 37 6.78 -11.73 15.54
CA ASN A 37 6.98 -10.33 15.88
C ASN A 37 6.98 -9.50 14.58
N LEU A 38 5.91 -8.74 14.36
CA LEU A 38 5.72 -7.95 13.15
C LEU A 38 6.80 -6.88 12.92
N THR A 39 7.43 -6.35 13.97
CA THR A 39 8.55 -5.41 13.81
C THR A 39 9.77 -6.11 13.22
N VAL A 40 10.08 -7.32 13.69
CA VAL A 40 11.17 -8.14 13.12
C VAL A 40 10.86 -8.49 11.67
N LEU A 41 9.61 -8.83 11.36
CA LEU A 41 9.18 -9.13 10.00
C LEU A 41 9.29 -7.89 9.09
N GLN A 42 8.86 -6.72 9.55
CA GLN A 42 9.00 -5.46 8.82
C GLN A 42 10.47 -5.14 8.52
N GLN A 43 11.35 -5.21 9.53
CA GLN A 43 12.78 -4.99 9.35
C GLN A 43 13.41 -5.98 8.37
N ARG A 44 12.96 -7.24 8.40
CA ARG A 44 13.39 -8.27 7.45
C ARG A 44 12.96 -7.91 6.03
N MET A 45 11.69 -7.55 5.82
CA MET A 45 11.18 -7.15 4.50
C MET A 45 11.93 -5.93 3.96
N ASP A 46 12.19 -4.91 4.79
CA ASP A 46 12.98 -3.74 4.36
C ASP A 46 14.42 -4.09 3.97
N ARG A 47 15.04 -5.06 4.67
CA ARG A 47 16.40 -5.53 4.35
C ARG A 47 16.45 -6.37 3.07
N GLU A 48 15.45 -7.23 2.87
CA GLU A 48 15.35 -8.14 1.72
C GLU A 48 14.75 -7.45 0.48
N MET A 49 14.34 -6.18 0.59
CA MET A 49 13.72 -5.43 -0.49
C MET A 49 14.66 -5.27 -1.69
N LYS A 50 14.26 -5.82 -2.84
CA LYS A 50 14.97 -5.64 -4.12
C LYS A 50 14.42 -4.46 -4.93
N CYS A 51 13.15 -4.14 -4.75
CA CYS A 51 12.53 -2.98 -5.39
C CYS A 51 13.06 -1.66 -4.79
N PRO A 52 13.66 -0.75 -5.58
CA PRO A 52 14.22 0.49 -5.06
C PRO A 52 13.15 1.41 -4.46
N ALA A 53 11.94 1.41 -5.03
CA ALA A 53 10.83 2.18 -4.51
C ALA A 53 10.21 1.63 -3.22
N GLY A 54 10.56 0.41 -2.84
CA GLY A 54 10.08 -0.23 -1.61
C GLY A 54 11.00 -0.05 -0.41
N LYS A 55 12.25 0.37 -0.61
CA LYS A 55 13.28 0.33 0.42
C LYS A 55 13.02 1.34 1.53
N GLY A 56 12.89 0.87 2.78
CA GLY A 56 12.63 1.72 3.94
C GLY A 56 11.23 2.32 3.95
N GLN A 57 10.29 1.71 3.22
CA GLN A 57 8.91 2.16 3.10
C GLN A 57 7.92 1.12 3.66
N VAL A 58 8.40 0.00 4.20
CA VAL A 58 7.55 -1.01 4.84
C VAL A 58 7.15 -0.54 6.24
N TYR A 59 5.86 -0.63 6.56
CA TYR A 59 5.30 -0.17 7.84
C TYR A 59 4.23 -1.13 8.38
N LEU A 60 3.93 -0.98 9.67
CA LEU A 60 2.81 -1.66 10.32
C LEU A 60 1.56 -0.82 10.23
N ARG A 61 0.52 -1.36 9.58
CA ARG A 61 -0.78 -0.73 9.42
C ARG A 61 -1.77 -1.33 10.41
N SER A 62 -2.30 -0.49 11.30
CA SER A 62 -3.39 -0.82 12.21
C SER A 62 -4.56 0.10 11.93
N LEU A 63 -5.77 -0.46 11.83
CA LEU A 63 -7.00 0.30 11.75
C LEU A 63 -7.67 0.33 13.12
N LEU A 64 -8.00 1.54 13.57
CA LEU A 64 -8.84 1.75 14.74
C LEU A 64 -10.30 1.70 14.26
N THR A 65 -11.03 0.68 14.69
CA THR A 65 -12.48 0.61 14.48
C THR A 65 -13.18 1.04 15.76
N GLY A 66 -14.40 1.58 15.67
CA GLY A 66 -15.19 1.96 16.85
C GLY A 66 -15.50 0.81 17.82
N LYS A 67 -15.20 -0.45 17.43
CA LYS A 67 -15.36 -1.66 18.25
C LYS A 67 -14.03 -2.30 18.67
N GLY A 68 -12.88 -1.69 18.37
CA GLY A 68 -11.57 -2.19 18.76
C GLY A 68 -10.47 -1.99 17.71
N THR A 69 -9.25 -2.40 18.05
CA THR A 69 -8.10 -2.45 17.14
C THR A 69 -8.17 -3.70 16.26
N THR A 70 -7.98 -3.53 14.96
CA THR A 70 -7.73 -4.66 14.06
C THR A 70 -6.33 -5.22 14.27
N LYS A 71 -6.09 -6.49 13.88
CA LYS A 71 -4.74 -7.04 13.85
C LYS A 71 -3.83 -6.19 12.94
N PRO A 72 -2.67 -5.70 13.41
CA PRO A 72 -1.71 -4.98 12.58
C PRO A 72 -1.25 -5.83 11.38
N ARG A 73 -0.97 -5.16 10.25
CA ARG A 73 -0.48 -5.78 9.01
C ARG A 73 0.79 -5.16 8.50
N ILE A 74 1.58 -5.95 7.78
CA ILE A 74 2.71 -5.43 7.01
C ILE A 74 2.16 -4.80 5.73
N ALA A 75 2.51 -3.55 5.52
CA ALA A 75 2.13 -2.79 4.33
C ALA A 75 3.34 -2.04 3.78
N LEU A 76 3.29 -1.70 2.50
CA LEU A 76 4.26 -0.89 1.80
C LEU A 76 3.52 0.19 1.01
N ARG A 77 3.98 1.44 1.13
CA ARG A 77 3.45 2.57 0.36
C ARG A 77 4.34 2.82 -0.86
N CYS A 78 4.07 2.11 -1.95
CA CYS A 78 4.88 2.19 -3.16
C CYS A 78 4.62 3.51 -3.91
N SER A 79 5.67 4.30 -4.11
CA SER A 79 5.61 5.54 -4.90
C SER A 79 5.33 5.28 -6.38
N LEU A 80 5.96 4.26 -6.99
CA LEU A 80 5.79 3.95 -8.41
C LEU A 80 4.35 3.61 -8.80
N ARG A 81 3.61 2.94 -7.91
CA ARG A 81 2.21 2.58 -8.15
C ARG A 81 1.31 3.81 -8.33
N LYS A 82 1.65 4.93 -7.70
CA LYS A 82 0.98 6.22 -7.92
C LYS A 82 1.04 6.65 -9.40
N ASP A 83 2.19 6.49 -10.02
CA ASP A 83 2.50 7.06 -11.35
C ASP A 83 1.92 6.22 -12.51
N VAL A 84 1.36 5.06 -12.19
CA VAL A 84 0.66 4.15 -13.11
C VAL A 84 -0.80 3.92 -12.71
N ASN A 85 -1.34 4.78 -11.84
CA ASN A 85 -2.72 4.70 -11.37
C ASN A 85 -3.11 3.35 -10.72
N LEU A 86 -2.15 2.70 -10.06
CA LEU A 86 -2.37 1.51 -9.24
C LEU A 86 -2.56 1.89 -7.77
N PRO A 87 -3.21 1.05 -6.96
CA PRO A 87 -3.31 1.25 -5.52
C PRO A 87 -1.92 1.37 -4.89
N ARG A 88 -1.66 2.44 -4.12
CA ARG A 88 -0.33 2.70 -3.55
C ARG A 88 0.05 1.75 -2.43
N GLU A 89 -0.94 1.29 -1.66
CA GLU A 89 -0.73 0.33 -0.58
C GLU A 89 -0.67 -1.07 -1.18
N VAL A 90 0.41 -1.80 -0.85
CA VAL A 90 0.53 -3.23 -1.07
C VAL A 90 0.81 -3.93 0.24
N PHE A 91 0.40 -5.19 0.36
CA PHE A 91 0.48 -5.97 1.58
C PHE A 91 1.58 -7.02 1.52
N PHE A 92 1.81 -7.68 2.66
CA PHE A 92 2.87 -8.65 2.89
C PHE A 92 3.12 -9.62 1.73
N GLU A 93 2.07 -10.21 1.17
CA GLU A 93 2.16 -11.24 0.13
C GLU A 93 2.81 -10.67 -1.13
N HIS A 94 2.38 -9.48 -1.56
CA HIS A 94 2.98 -8.80 -2.71
C HIS A 94 4.41 -8.33 -2.40
N ILE A 95 4.67 -7.91 -1.16
CA ILE A 95 6.01 -7.49 -0.76
C ILE A 95 6.97 -8.69 -0.82
N ARG A 96 6.62 -9.80 -0.18
CA ARG A 96 7.41 -11.04 -0.13
C ARG A 96 7.60 -11.64 -1.52
N ASP A 97 6.51 -11.85 -2.24
CA ASP A 97 6.50 -12.66 -3.47
C ASP A 97 6.96 -11.86 -4.69
N VAL A 98 6.85 -10.52 -4.67
CA VAL A 98 7.23 -9.66 -5.79
C VAL A 98 8.37 -8.72 -5.41
N CYS A 99 8.19 -7.86 -4.40
CA CYS A 99 9.15 -6.78 -4.15
C CYS A 99 10.49 -7.26 -3.55
N CYS A 100 10.48 -8.33 -2.76
CA CYS A 100 11.67 -8.98 -2.18
C CYS A 100 12.20 -10.13 -3.06
N SER A 101 11.35 -10.78 -3.85
CA SER A 101 11.73 -11.93 -4.67
C SER A 101 12.12 -11.53 -6.10
N ASP A 102 11.17 -11.04 -6.89
CA ASP A 102 11.36 -10.66 -8.30
C ASP A 102 10.59 -9.37 -8.67
N PRO A 103 11.23 -8.19 -8.55
CA PRO A 103 10.60 -6.92 -8.87
C PRO A 103 10.19 -6.79 -10.35
N GLU A 104 10.79 -7.56 -11.26
CA GLU A 104 10.42 -7.55 -12.68
C GLU A 104 8.98 -8.02 -12.89
N GLN A 105 8.34 -8.69 -11.93
CA GLN A 105 6.93 -9.07 -12.02
C GLN A 105 5.98 -7.92 -11.64
N CYS A 106 6.44 -6.89 -10.94
CA CYS A 106 5.61 -5.76 -10.51
C CYS A 106 5.27 -4.83 -11.69
N GLU A 107 3.98 -4.58 -11.94
CA GLU A 107 3.56 -3.74 -13.07
C GLU A 107 4.08 -2.30 -12.96
N ALA A 108 4.10 -1.77 -11.73
CA ALA A 108 4.61 -0.42 -11.47
C ALA A 108 6.13 -0.34 -11.70
N PHE A 109 6.87 -1.39 -11.34
CA PHE A 109 8.31 -1.43 -11.57
C PHE A 109 8.64 -1.58 -13.06
N LYS A 110 7.92 -2.44 -13.78
CA LYS A 110 8.03 -2.56 -15.25
C LYS A 110 7.83 -1.21 -15.94
N ALA A 111 6.77 -0.50 -15.57
CA ALA A 111 6.45 0.80 -16.15
C ALA A 111 7.50 1.87 -15.81
N PHE A 112 8.05 1.85 -14.59
CA PHE A 112 9.17 2.73 -14.20
C PHE A 112 10.41 2.45 -15.07
N LYS A 113 10.77 1.16 -15.21
CA LYS A 113 11.93 0.73 -15.99
C LYS A 113 11.80 1.09 -17.48
N ALA A 114 10.60 0.95 -18.04
CA ALA A 114 10.29 1.35 -19.42
C ALA A 114 10.43 2.87 -19.68
N ARG A 115 10.36 3.70 -18.64
CA ARG A 115 10.53 5.16 -18.73
C ARG A 115 12.00 5.63 -18.58
N GLY A 116 12.95 4.70 -18.41
CA GLY A 116 14.38 5.01 -18.27
C GLY A 116 14.79 5.39 -16.84
N GLY A 117 14.32 4.61 -15.86
CA GLY A 117 14.45 4.88 -14.42
C GLY A 117 15.84 5.14 -13.87
#